data_AF-A0A972MGC3-F1
#
_entry.id   AF-A0A972MGC3-F1
#
_cell.length_a   1.000
_cell.length_b   1.000
_cell.length_c   1.000
_cell.angle_alpha   90.00
_cell.angle_beta   90.00
_cell.angle_gamma   90.00
#
_symmetry.space_group_name_H-M   'P 1'
#
loop_
_entity.id
_entity.type
_entity.pdbx_description
1 polymer ?
#
loop_
_entity_poly.entity_id
_entity_poly.type
_entity_poly.pdbx_seq_one_letter_code
_entity_poly.pdbx_strand_id
1 'polypeptide(L)'
;MKRRLIFALIAVIVAAISLLLLQYCMPAITGWLLNNPGRIQLYIMLLAVIIMLPLLGFSVYLWNVGRKIIQFDCFPPPKANLTKKSPALRGASARKRGRMIQLTAILLAFSSIILLMVFWKLSVLLSKN
;
A
#
# COMPACT_ATOMS: atom_id res chain seq x y z
N MET A 1 19.13 15.13 -2.58
CA MET A 1 18.77 14.45 -1.32
C MET A 1 17.42 14.91 -0.74
N LYS A 2 17.08 16.21 -0.75
CA LYS A 2 15.83 16.77 -0.18
C LYS A 2 14.52 16.05 -0.57
N ARG A 3 14.35 15.63 -1.83
CA ARG A 3 13.13 14.92 -2.29
C ARG A 3 12.90 13.56 -1.62
N ARG A 4 13.95 12.82 -1.26
CA ARG A 4 13.81 11.51 -0.60
C ARG A 4 13.40 11.64 0.86
N LEU A 5 13.91 12.68 1.53
CA LEU A 5 13.50 13.04 2.89
C LEU A 5 12.02 13.44 2.95
N ILE A 6 11.53 14.18 1.96
CA ILE A 6 10.10 14.56 1.87
C ILE A 6 9.20 13.32 1.76
N PHE A 7 9.54 12.35 0.91
CA PHE A 7 8.75 11.12 0.82
C PHE A 7 8.79 10.29 2.11
N ALA A 8 9.94 10.21 2.78
CA ALA A 8 10.04 9.54 4.07
C ALA A 8 9.21 10.25 5.15
N LEU A 9 9.24 11.58 5.20
CA LEU A 9 8.42 12.39 6.10
C LEU A 9 6.93 12.22 5.85
N ILE A 10 6.50 12.25 4.58
CA ILE A 10 5.10 12.01 4.20
C ILE A 10 4.67 10.61 4.63
N ALA A 11 5.51 9.59 4.42
CA ALA A 11 5.19 8.22 4.85
C ALA A 11 5.03 8.11 6.38
N VAL A 12 5.90 8.77 7.15
CA VAL A 12 5.80 8.82 8.62
C VAL A 12 4.55 9.57 9.07
N ILE A 13 4.22 10.70 8.43
CA ILE A 13 3.02 11.48 8.75
C ILE A 13 1.76 10.68 8.43
N VAL A 14 1.69 10.03 7.27
CA VAL A 14 0.55 9.19 6.88
C VAL A 14 0.39 8.02 7.84
N ALA A 15 1.49 7.38 8.26
CA ALA A 15 1.45 6.31 9.26
C ALA A 15 0.94 6.83 10.62
N ALA A 16 1.41 7.98 11.08
CA ALA A 16 0.98 8.58 12.34
C ALA A 16 -0.51 8.99 12.31
N ILE A 17 -0.97 9.61 11.23
CA ILE A 17 -2.39 9.98 11.03
C ILE A 17 -3.27 8.73 11.01
N SER A 18 -2.83 7.68 10.32
CA SER A 18 -3.57 6.40 10.26
C SER A 18 -3.71 5.76 11.64
N LEU A 19 -2.66 5.81 12.46
CA LEU A 19 -2.70 5.33 13.85
C LEU A 19 -3.65 6.17 14.73
N LEU A 20 -3.65 7.49 14.56
CA LEU A 20 -4.57 8.39 15.30
C LEU A 20 -6.04 8.15 14.91
N LEU A 21 -6.32 7.97 13.61
CA LEU A 21 -7.67 7.65 13.13
C LEU A 21 -8.16 6.31 13.69
N LEU A 22 -7.27 5.33 13.78
CA LEU A 22 -7.58 4.01 14.36
C LEU A 22 -7.94 4.14 15.84
N GLN A 23 -7.19 4.93 16.61
CA GLN A 23 -7.47 5.21 18.02
C GLN A 23 -8.81 5.92 18.21
N TYR A 24 -9.15 6.86 17.32
CA TYR A 24 -10.41 7.59 17.36
C TYR A 24 -11.63 6.71 17.04
N CYS A 25 -11.49 5.80 16.06
CA CYS A 25 -12.59 4.91 15.66
C CYS A 25 -12.78 3.71 16.61
N MET A 26 -11.76 3.32 17.36
CA MET A 26 -11.81 2.17 18.27
C MET A 26 -13.02 2.12 19.21
N PRO A 27 -13.39 3.18 19.96
CA PRO A 27 -14.52 3.13 20.89
C PRO A 27 -15.87 2.86 20.21
N ALA A 28 -16.09 3.41 19.02
CA ALA A 28 -17.31 3.18 18.24
C ALA A 28 -17.37 1.74 17.71
N ILE A 29 -16.22 1.20 17.27
CA ILE A 29 -16.10 -0.18 16.80
C ILE A 29 -16.35 -1.14 17.96
N THR A 30 -15.79 -0.90 19.15
CA THR A 30 -15.98 -1.78 20.32
C THR A 30 -17.43 -1.81 20.81
N GLY A 31 -18.13 -0.67 20.78
CA GLY A 31 -19.55 -0.61 21.16
C GLY A 31 -20.46 -1.40 20.20
N TRP A 32 -20.17 -1.37 18.91
CA TRP A 32 -20.90 -2.16 17.92
C TRP A 32 -20.52 -3.65 17.97
N LEU A 33 -19.25 -3.96 18.28
CA LEU A 33 -18.71 -5.31 18.44
C LEU A 33 -19.41 -6.08 19.57
N LEU A 34 -19.60 -5.46 20.73
CA LEU A 34 -20.20 -6.10 21.91
C LEU A 34 -21.64 -6.58 21.66
N ASN A 35 -22.35 -5.98 20.71
CA ASN A 35 -23.73 -6.36 20.38
C ASN A 35 -23.85 -7.53 19.39
N ASN A 36 -22.78 -7.96 18.69
CA ASN A 36 -22.87 -9.00 17.65
C ASN A 36 -21.66 -9.96 17.60
N PRO A 37 -21.31 -10.66 18.70
CA PRO A 37 -20.10 -11.48 18.84
C PRO A 37 -19.88 -12.53 17.73
N GLY A 38 -20.95 -13.19 17.26
CA GLY A 38 -20.84 -14.31 16.32
C GLY A 38 -20.54 -13.95 14.86
N ARG A 39 -20.74 -12.68 14.44
CA ARG A 39 -20.57 -12.27 13.03
C ARG A 39 -19.30 -11.45 12.77
N ILE A 40 -18.61 -11.02 13.82
CA ILE A 40 -17.47 -10.10 13.70
C ILE A 40 -16.30 -10.74 12.97
N GLN A 41 -16.00 -12.01 13.22
CA GLN A 41 -14.89 -12.69 12.55
C GLN A 41 -15.07 -12.70 11.02
N LEU A 42 -16.30 -12.91 10.57
CA LEU A 42 -16.68 -12.91 9.16
C LEU A 42 -16.53 -11.51 8.57
N TYR A 43 -17.03 -10.47 9.24
CA TYR A 43 -16.88 -9.09 8.77
C TYR A 43 -15.42 -8.62 8.75
N ILE A 44 -14.61 -8.96 9.76
CA ILE A 44 -13.18 -8.62 9.81
C ILE A 44 -12.42 -9.29 8.67
N MET A 45 -12.67 -10.58 8.42
CA MET A 45 -12.06 -11.29 7.28
C MET A 45 -12.47 -10.68 5.95
N LEU A 46 -13.76 -10.36 5.79
CA LEU A 46 -14.29 -9.80 4.56
C LEU A 46 -13.71 -8.41 4.30
N LEU A 47 -13.59 -7.57 5.33
CA LEU A 47 -12.95 -6.26 5.26
C LEU A 47 -11.46 -6.38 4.93
N ALA A 48 -10.76 -7.34 5.54
CA ALA A 48 -9.37 -7.62 5.24
C ALA A 48 -9.19 -8.01 3.77
N VAL A 49 -10.03 -8.90 3.23
CA VAL A 49 -9.96 -9.31 1.82
C VAL A 49 -10.22 -8.13 0.89
N ILE A 50 -11.26 -7.32 1.14
CA ILE A 50 -11.61 -6.14 0.33
C ILE A 50 -10.47 -5.12 0.30
N ILE A 51 -9.78 -4.90 1.43
CA ILE A 51 -8.68 -3.94 1.52
C ILE A 51 -7.40 -4.50 0.90
N MET A 52 -7.11 -5.79 1.12
CA MET A 52 -5.86 -6.42 0.68
C MET A 52 -5.80 -6.65 -0.82
N LEU A 53 -6.91 -7.05 -1.46
CA LEU A 53 -6.95 -7.31 -2.89
C LEU A 53 -6.43 -6.14 -3.74
N PRO A 54 -6.96 -4.91 -3.60
CA PRO A 54 -6.50 -3.77 -4.36
C PRO A 54 -5.09 -3.32 -3.95
N LEU A 55 -4.71 -3.45 -2.67
CA LEU A 55 -3.34 -3.11 -2.22
C LEU A 55 -2.28 -4.03 -2.87
N LEU A 56 -2.52 -5.34 -2.85
CA LEU A 56 -1.63 -6.32 -3.47
C LEU A 56 -1.62 -6.16 -4.99
N GLY A 57 -2.79 -6.00 -5.61
CA GLY A 57 -2.90 -5.72 -7.04
C GLY A 57 -2.14 -4.46 -7.46
N PHE A 58 -2.25 -3.39 -6.67
CA PHE A 58 -1.55 -2.13 -6.92
C PHE A 58 -0.02 -2.26 -6.72
N SER A 59 0.43 -3.03 -5.72
CA SER A 59 1.85 -3.34 -5.54
C SER A 59 2.43 -4.10 -6.74
N VAL A 60 1.74 -5.14 -7.21
CA VAL A 60 2.14 -5.92 -8.40
C VAL A 60 2.17 -5.03 -9.65
N TYR A 61 1.17 -4.15 -9.80
CA TYR A 61 1.13 -3.19 -10.88
C TYR A 61 2.35 -2.25 -10.86
N LEU A 62 2.64 -1.64 -9.71
CA LEU A 62 3.80 -0.76 -9.53
C LEU A 62 5.11 -1.50 -9.82
N TRP A 63 5.24 -2.74 -9.35
CA TRP A 63 6.41 -3.57 -9.62
C TRP A 63 6.62 -3.82 -11.12
N ASN A 64 5.56 -4.17 -11.83
CA ASN A 64 5.59 -4.38 -13.28
C ASN A 64 5.91 -3.10 -14.05
N VAL A 65 5.36 -1.96 -13.63
CA VAL A 65 5.68 -0.64 -14.21
C VAL A 65 7.15 -0.30 -13.99
N GLY A 66 7.66 -0.44 -12.76
CA GLY A 66 9.07 -0.21 -12.44
C GLY A 66 10.02 -1.12 -13.22
N ARG A 67 9.66 -2.41 -13.36
CA ARG A 67 10.40 -3.39 -14.18
C ARG A 67 10.46 -2.96 -15.65
N LYS A 68 9.33 -2.56 -16.24
CA LYS A 68 9.28 -2.07 -17.63
C LYS A 68 10.14 -0.82 -17.82
N ILE A 69 10.09 0.13 -16.87
CA ILE A 69 10.91 1.36 -16.95
C ILE A 69 12.41 1.05 -16.93
N ILE A 70 12.84 0.07 -16.11
CA ILE A 70 14.25 -0.35 -16.05
C ILE A 70 14.64 -1.14 -17.31
N GLN A 71 13.77 -2.04 -17.79
CA GLN A 71 14.03 -2.86 -18.96
C GLN A 71 14.18 -2.04 -20.25
N PHE A 72 13.36 -0.99 -20.40
CA PHE A 72 13.36 -0.15 -21.61
C PHE A 72 14.18 1.14 -21.45
N ASP A 73 14.80 1.37 -20.29
CA ASP A 73 15.58 2.57 -19.98
C ASP A 73 14.89 3.90 -20.33
N CYS A 74 13.56 3.89 -20.32
CA CYS A 74 12.71 4.99 -20.74
C CYS A 74 11.60 5.20 -19.71
N PHE A 75 11.37 6.47 -19.36
CA PHE A 75 10.19 6.89 -18.64
C PHE A 75 9.42 7.93 -19.45
N PRO A 76 8.14 7.68 -19.78
CA PRO A 76 7.36 6.47 -19.48
C PRO A 76 7.77 5.25 -20.34
N PRO A 77 7.35 4.02 -19.96
CA PRO A 77 7.67 2.83 -20.73
C PRO A 77 7.04 2.87 -22.14
N PRO A 78 7.68 2.23 -23.13
CA PRO A 78 7.16 2.18 -24.49
C PRO A 78 5.76 1.56 -24.52
N LYS A 79 4.86 2.16 -25.31
CA LYS A 79 3.39 1.93 -25.35
C LYS A 79 2.55 2.63 -24.28
N ALA A 80 3.13 3.42 -23.38
CA ALA A 80 2.34 4.41 -22.64
C ALA A 80 1.93 5.51 -23.62
N ASN A 81 0.67 5.51 -24.06
CA ASN A 81 0.10 6.49 -24.99
C ASN A 81 0.22 7.91 -24.40
N LEU A 82 1.32 8.58 -24.67
CA LEU A 82 1.48 10.00 -24.43
C LEU A 82 0.97 10.74 -25.66
N THR A 83 -0.24 11.27 -25.56
CA THR A 83 -0.81 12.27 -26.48
C THR A 83 -0.07 13.62 -26.44
N LYS A 84 1.01 13.76 -25.66
CA LYS A 84 1.76 15.00 -25.48
C LYS A 84 3.26 14.81 -25.68
N LYS A 85 3.86 15.77 -26.39
CA LYS A 85 5.30 15.99 -26.62
C LYS A 85 6.11 16.18 -25.32
N SER A 86 6.04 15.24 -24.38
CA SER A 86 6.99 15.18 -23.26
C SER A 86 8.23 14.44 -23.74
N PRO A 87 9.44 15.03 -23.63
CA PRO A 87 10.66 14.30 -23.93
C PRO A 87 10.76 13.10 -22.99
N ALA A 88 10.82 11.90 -23.55
CA ALA A 88 11.00 10.67 -22.79
C ALA A 88 12.34 10.77 -22.04
N LEU A 89 12.31 10.64 -20.71
CA LEU A 89 13.55 10.57 -19.94
C LEU A 89 14.24 9.25 -20.27
N ARG A 90 15.48 9.31 -20.75
CA ARG A 90 16.30 8.16 -21.14
C ARG A 90 17.50 7.97 -20.20
N GLY A 91 17.93 6.72 -20.08
CA GLY A 91 19.19 6.36 -19.41
C GLY A 91 19.13 6.37 -17.87
N ALA A 92 20.22 6.78 -17.22
CA ALA A 92 20.40 6.64 -15.77
C ALA A 92 19.31 7.34 -14.92
N SER A 93 18.71 8.40 -15.44
CA SER A 93 17.60 9.12 -14.78
C SER A 93 16.29 8.33 -14.80
N ALA A 94 16.01 7.57 -15.88
CA ALA A 94 14.88 6.68 -16.00
C ALA A 94 15.02 5.47 -15.08
N ARG A 95 16.20 4.85 -15.01
CA ARG A 95 16.51 3.75 -14.07
C ARG A 95 16.28 4.15 -12.61
N LYS A 96 16.69 5.36 -12.22
CA LYS A 96 16.47 5.88 -10.85
C LYS A 96 14.97 5.99 -10.53
N ARG A 97 14.14 6.43 -11.48
CA ARG A 97 12.68 6.51 -11.32
C ARG A 97 12.04 5.12 -11.27
N GLY A 98 12.46 4.20 -12.13
CA GLY A 98 12.02 2.80 -12.08
C GLY A 98 12.35 2.13 -10.74
N ARG A 99 13.55 2.33 -10.21
CA ARG A 99 13.95 1.84 -8.87
C ARG A 99 13.15 2.49 -7.73
N MET A 100 12.82 3.77 -7.82
CA MET A 100 11.94 4.43 -6.84
C MET A 100 10.54 3.79 -6.84
N ILE A 101 9.99 3.50 -8.02
CA ILE A 101 8.69 2.84 -8.16
C ILE A 101 8.73 1.41 -7.59
N GLN A 102 9.82 0.68 -7.84
CA GLN A 102 10.02 -0.65 -7.24
C GLN A 102 10.15 -0.59 -5.71
N LEU A 103 10.89 0.39 -5.17
CA LEU A 103 10.97 0.59 -3.72
C LEU A 103 9.61 0.86 -3.12
N THR A 104 8.78 1.70 -3.75
CA THR A 104 7.40 1.93 -3.27
C THR A 104 6.55 0.68 -3.37
N ALA A 105 6.73 -0.16 -4.41
CA ALA A 105 6.02 -1.43 -4.52
C ALA A 105 6.40 -2.40 -3.39
N ILE A 106 7.70 -2.50 -3.07
CA ILE A 106 8.20 -3.32 -1.96
C ILE A 106 7.66 -2.81 -0.63
N LEU A 107 7.71 -1.49 -0.39
CA LEU A 107 7.22 -0.89 0.85
C LEU A 107 5.73 -1.18 1.04
N LEU A 108 4.95 -1.06 -0.04
CA LEU A 108 3.52 -1.34 -0.04
C LEU A 108 3.23 -2.84 0.17
N ALA A 109 4.03 -3.73 -0.42
CA ALA A 109 3.92 -5.17 -0.18
C ALA A 109 4.21 -5.53 1.28
N PHE A 110 5.28 -4.98 1.86
CA PHE A 110 5.61 -5.16 3.27
C PHE A 110 4.50 -4.63 4.19
N SER A 111 3.99 -3.43 3.91
CA SER A 111 2.87 -2.86 4.66
C SER A 111 1.64 -3.75 4.59
N SER A 112 1.33 -4.31 3.41
CA SER A 112 0.21 -5.25 3.23
C SER A 112 0.39 -6.53 4.06
N ILE A 113 1.60 -7.10 4.08
CA ILE A 113 1.91 -8.31 4.87
C ILE A 113 1.73 -8.04 6.37
N ILE A 114 2.26 -6.93 6.88
CA ILE A 114 2.12 -6.54 8.28
C ILE A 114 0.63 -6.37 8.63
N LEU A 115 -0.13 -5.69 7.76
CA LEU A 115 -1.54 -5.45 7.96
C LEU A 115 -2.31 -6.79 7.98
N LEU A 116 -1.91 -7.77 7.16
CA LEU A 116 -2.52 -9.11 7.14
C LEU A 116 -2.23 -9.88 8.43
N MET A 117 -1.00 -9.80 8.94
CA MET A 117 -0.64 -10.38 10.24
C MET A 117 -1.44 -9.75 11.39
N VAL A 118 -1.69 -8.44 11.34
CA VAL A 118 -2.54 -7.76 12.34
C VAL A 118 -3.97 -8.29 12.27
N PHE A 119 -4.57 -8.34 11.07
CA PHE A 119 -5.92 -8.90 10.88
C PHE A 119 -6.02 -10.36 11.36
N TRP A 120 -5.01 -11.18 11.06
CA TRP A 120 -4.94 -12.57 11.52
C TRP A 120 -4.83 -12.68 13.05
N LYS A 121 -3.97 -11.89 13.68
CA LYS A 121 -3.82 -11.89 15.13
C LYS A 121 -5.12 -11.44 15.82
N LEU A 122 -5.81 -10.46 15.22
CA LEU A 122 -7.07 -9.93 15.73
C LEU A 122 -8.20 -10.95 15.61
N SER A 123 -8.27 -11.73 14.53
CA SER A 123 -9.25 -12.82 14.41
C SER A 123 -9.01 -13.97 15.39
N VAL A 124 -7.73 -14.33 15.62
CA VAL A 124 -7.37 -15.37 16.61
C VAL A 124 -7.68 -14.94 18.04
N LEU A 125 -7.40 -13.68 18.39
CA LEU A 125 -7.76 -13.12 19.71
C LEU A 125 -9.27 -13.13 19.91
N LEU A 126 -10.03 -12.75 18.89
CA LEU A 126 -11.48 -12.71 18.97
C LEU A 126 -12.12 -14.10 19.03
N SER A 127 -11.48 -15.13 18.47
CA SER A 127 -11.96 -16.51 18.53
C SER A 127 -11.73 -17.19 19.89
N LYS A 128 -10.90 -16.61 20.76
CA LYS A 128 -10.57 -17.17 22.08
C LYS A 128 -11.43 -16.61 23.23
N ASN A 129 -12.16 -15.52 22.98
CA ASN A 129 -13.14 -14.91 23.90
C ASN A 129 -14.56 -15.34 23.51
#